data_AF-A0A845ZFF8-F1
#
_entry.id   AF-A0A845ZFF8-F1
#
_cell.length_a   1.000
_cell.length_b   1.000
_cell.length_c   1.000
_cell.angle_alpha   90.00
_cell.angle_beta   90.00
_cell.angle_gamma   90.00
#
_symmetry.space_group_name_H-M   'P 1'
#
loop_
_entity.id
_entity.type
_entity.pdbx_description
1 polymer ?
#
loop_
_entity_poly.entity_id
_entity_poly.type
_entity_poly.pdbx_seq_one_letter_code
_entity_poly.pdbx_strand_id
1 'polypeptide(L)'
;GNTIAVVNTIDRLMKLGANVVYGRKHGIHVSGHGAQEDHKLMLALTRPKFFMPVHGEHRMLVKHALMAHSIGIPVENTVITDNGDVVELSEDSISITGNVPSGIELVDRTGIVHDNVMKERQQLAGDGVVTVAAAISWDGKLLAKPEIHLRGVVSPLETSLLQQLVIKRIERTLSDRWSDFDKSLTGKPTEIDWEGLQKQIQADLQRLARRELRSRPLLVFLLQTPEEPPVKVTGTRRRRSTAKVAS
;
A
#
# COMPACT_ATOMS: atom_id res chain seq x y z
N GLY A 1 -10.59 10.20 16.73
CA GLY A 1 -9.24 10.56 16.27
C GLY A 1 -8.33 11.04 17.39
N ASN A 2 -8.71 12.10 18.11
CA ASN A 2 -7.72 12.88 18.87
C ASN A 2 -7.59 12.53 20.36
N THR A 3 -8.40 11.59 20.87
CA THR A 3 -8.47 11.29 22.31
C THR A 3 -7.11 10.93 22.91
N ILE A 4 -6.32 10.08 22.23
CA ILE A 4 -5.00 9.65 22.73
C ILE A 4 -4.03 10.82 22.84
N ALA A 5 -3.95 11.66 21.80
CA ALA A 5 -3.06 12.83 21.80
C ALA A 5 -3.44 13.84 22.90
N VAL A 6 -4.74 14.07 23.09
CA VAL A 6 -5.25 14.96 24.15
C VAL A 6 -4.92 14.40 25.54
N VAL A 7 -5.17 13.11 25.78
CA VAL A 7 -4.87 12.46 27.07
C VAL A 7 -3.37 12.50 27.37
N ASN A 8 -2.52 12.18 26.42
CA ASN A 8 -1.06 12.26 26.60
C ASN A 8 -0.60 13.68 26.96
N THR A 9 -1.26 14.69 26.40
CA THR A 9 -0.96 16.10 26.71
C THR A 9 -1.39 16.44 28.14
N ILE A 10 -2.58 16.00 28.56
CA ILE A 10 -3.06 16.15 29.94
C ILE A 10 -2.08 15.51 30.93
N ASP A 11 -1.67 14.26 30.67
CA ASP A 11 -0.72 13.54 31.53
C ASP A 11 0.61 14.28 31.66
N ARG A 12 1.12 14.84 30.56
CA ARG A 12 2.37 15.61 30.56
C ARG A 12 2.25 16.88 31.39
N LEU A 13 1.13 17.59 31.29
CA LEU A 13 0.88 18.81 32.09
C LEU A 13 0.79 18.47 33.58
N MET A 14 0.09 17.39 33.93
CA MET A 14 -0.01 16.92 35.32
C MET A 14 1.34 16.49 35.89
N LYS A 15 2.17 15.80 35.10
CA LYS A 15 3.55 15.43 35.49
C LYS A 15 4.43 16.65 35.79
N LEU A 16 4.15 17.79 35.19
CA LEU A 16 4.83 19.06 35.46
C LEU A 16 4.26 19.80 36.69
N GLY A 17 3.28 19.21 37.39
CA GLY A 17 2.64 19.79 38.56
C GLY A 17 1.53 20.79 38.24
N ALA A 18 1.08 20.88 36.98
CA ALA A 18 0.00 21.78 36.62
C ALA A 18 -1.36 21.25 37.13
N ASN A 19 -2.22 22.16 37.58
CA ASN A 19 -3.63 21.86 37.81
C ASN A 19 -4.38 21.91 36.46
N VAL A 20 -4.79 20.75 35.94
CA VAL A 20 -5.43 20.64 34.63
C VAL A 20 -6.94 20.45 34.80
N VAL A 21 -7.73 21.41 34.32
CA VAL A 21 -9.21 21.32 34.30
C VAL A 21 -9.65 20.76 32.95
N TYR A 22 -10.26 19.58 32.94
CA TYR A 22 -10.71 18.90 31.72
C TYR A 22 -11.94 18.03 31.96
N GLY A 23 -12.58 17.60 30.88
CA GLY A 23 -13.70 16.66 30.91
C GLY A 23 -15.08 17.32 31.07
N ARG A 24 -16.11 16.58 30.67
CA ARG A 24 -17.50 17.08 30.56
C ARG A 24 -18.10 17.57 31.88
N LYS A 25 -17.67 17.02 33.02
CA LYS A 25 -18.22 17.34 34.35
C LYS A 25 -18.00 18.80 34.77
N HIS A 26 -16.98 19.46 34.22
CA HIS A 26 -16.67 20.86 34.55
C HIS A 26 -17.50 21.88 33.75
N GLY A 27 -18.34 21.43 32.79
CA GLY A 27 -19.19 22.34 32.00
C GLY A 27 -18.42 23.32 31.09
N ILE A 28 -17.11 23.12 30.92
CA ILE A 28 -16.22 24.05 30.20
C ILE A 28 -16.33 23.98 28.66
N HIS A 29 -17.08 23.01 28.14
CA HIS A 29 -17.28 22.83 26.70
C HIS A 29 -18.68 22.30 26.41
N VAL A 30 -19.31 22.87 25.41
CA VAL A 30 -20.59 22.43 24.84
C VAL A 30 -20.37 22.09 23.36
N SER A 31 -21.19 21.16 22.84
CA SER A 31 -21.22 20.86 21.42
C SER A 31 -21.68 22.10 20.64
N GLY A 32 -21.09 22.34 19.46
CA GLY A 32 -21.61 23.32 18.50
C GLY A 32 -22.84 22.80 17.73
N HIS A 33 -23.14 21.51 17.82
CA HIS A 33 -24.33 20.88 17.25
C HIS A 33 -25.39 20.64 18.31
N GLY A 34 -26.66 20.88 17.95
CA GLY A 34 -27.83 20.64 18.79
C GLY A 34 -27.98 19.17 19.19
N ALA A 35 -28.64 18.96 20.33
CA ALA A 35 -29.01 17.64 20.81
C ALA A 35 -30.38 17.21 20.25
N GLN A 36 -30.86 16.04 20.66
CA GLN A 36 -32.10 15.45 20.16
C GLN A 36 -33.32 16.38 20.32
N GLU A 37 -33.44 17.08 21.45
CA GLU A 37 -34.56 17.99 21.69
C GLU A 37 -34.48 19.26 20.81
N ASP A 38 -33.28 19.74 20.49
CA ASP A 38 -33.09 20.85 19.55
C ASP A 38 -33.51 20.44 18.13
N HIS A 39 -33.16 19.22 17.72
CA HIS A 39 -33.59 18.67 16.43
C HIS A 39 -35.11 18.48 16.36
N LYS A 40 -35.74 17.98 17.44
CA LYS A 40 -37.21 17.89 17.53
C LYS A 40 -37.88 19.25 17.46
N LEU A 41 -37.34 20.24 18.17
CA LEU A 41 -37.83 21.61 18.13
C LEU A 41 -37.76 22.16 16.70
N MET A 42 -36.65 21.97 16.00
CA MET A 42 -36.51 22.40 14.61
C MET A 42 -37.57 21.75 13.70
N LEU A 43 -37.79 20.44 13.81
CA LEU A 43 -38.79 19.73 13.02
C LEU A 43 -40.23 20.15 13.39
N ALA A 44 -40.49 20.43 14.66
CA ALA A 44 -41.80 20.93 15.13
C ALA A 44 -42.10 22.35 14.62
N LEU A 45 -41.07 23.20 14.48
CA LEU A 45 -41.21 24.55 13.95
C LEU A 45 -41.37 24.55 12.41
N THR A 46 -40.61 23.72 11.71
CA THR A 46 -40.60 23.69 10.24
C THR A 46 -41.70 22.84 9.63
N ARG A 47 -42.19 21.82 10.36
CA ARG A 47 -43.27 20.91 9.96
C ARG A 47 -43.08 20.37 8.52
N PRO A 48 -41.94 19.75 8.21
CA PRO A 48 -41.62 19.40 6.84
C PRO A 48 -42.53 18.28 6.30
N LYS A 49 -42.95 18.38 5.03
CA LYS A 49 -43.65 17.28 4.34
C LYS A 49 -42.72 16.09 4.11
N PHE A 50 -41.46 16.36 3.76
CA PHE A 50 -40.41 15.37 3.50
C PHE A 50 -39.15 15.67 4.31
N PHE A 51 -38.40 14.63 4.69
CA PHE A 51 -37.23 14.77 5.54
C PHE A 51 -36.01 14.04 4.96
N MET A 52 -34.87 14.72 4.94
CA MET A 52 -33.58 14.14 4.56
C MET A 52 -32.56 14.53 5.63
N PRO A 53 -32.18 13.62 6.55
CA PRO A 53 -31.12 13.92 7.51
C PRO A 53 -29.79 14.10 6.79
N VAL A 54 -29.06 15.15 7.16
CA VAL A 54 -27.74 15.48 6.60
C VAL A 54 -26.71 15.68 7.71
N HIS A 55 -25.43 15.75 7.32
CA HIS A 55 -24.30 16.06 8.21
C HIS A 55 -24.14 15.08 9.39
N GLY A 56 -23.76 13.85 9.08
CA GLY A 56 -23.37 12.84 10.07
C GLY A 56 -22.93 11.55 9.42
N GLU A 57 -22.30 10.66 10.18
CA GLU A 57 -22.10 9.29 9.72
C GLU A 57 -23.45 8.57 9.57
N HIS A 58 -23.52 7.53 8.74
CA HIS A 58 -24.76 6.81 8.44
C HIS A 58 -25.59 6.45 9.69
N ARG A 59 -24.94 5.98 10.77
CA ARG A 59 -25.62 5.69 12.05
C ARG A 59 -26.35 6.89 12.67
N MET A 60 -25.80 8.10 12.50
CA MET A 60 -26.38 9.34 12.98
C MET A 60 -27.59 9.74 12.14
N LEU A 61 -27.47 9.59 10.81
CA LEU A 61 -28.57 9.86 9.87
C LEU A 61 -29.77 8.94 10.14
N VAL A 62 -29.53 7.64 10.33
CA VAL A 62 -30.56 6.67 10.72
C VAL A 62 -31.22 7.05 12.04
N LYS A 63 -30.45 7.46 13.06
CA LYS A 63 -31.02 7.90 14.35
C LYS A 63 -31.82 9.19 14.23
N HIS A 64 -31.40 10.11 13.36
CA HIS A 64 -32.13 11.34 13.08
C HIS A 64 -33.47 11.04 12.40
N ALA A 65 -33.47 10.17 11.38
CA ALA A 65 -34.70 9.70 10.73
C ALA A 65 -35.65 9.02 11.71
N LEU A 66 -35.16 8.07 12.53
CA LEU A 66 -35.99 7.41 13.55
C LEU A 66 -36.60 8.40 14.56
N MET A 67 -35.85 9.45 14.92
CA MET A 67 -36.39 10.52 15.76
C MET A 67 -37.48 11.32 15.05
N ALA A 68 -37.27 11.68 13.77
CA ALA A 68 -38.27 12.37 12.95
C ALA A 68 -39.57 11.55 12.84
N HIS A 69 -39.46 10.23 12.66
CA HIS A 69 -40.62 9.33 12.65
C HIS A 69 -41.37 9.34 13.99
N SER A 70 -40.64 9.37 15.12
CA SER A 70 -41.26 9.37 16.45
C SER A 70 -42.09 10.62 16.76
N ILE A 71 -41.90 11.71 16.01
CA ILE A 71 -42.67 12.96 16.16
C ILE A 71 -43.65 13.19 15.00
N GLY A 72 -43.88 12.18 14.16
CA GLY A 72 -44.99 12.15 13.19
C GLY A 72 -44.62 12.38 11.72
N ILE A 73 -43.33 12.43 11.36
CA ILE A 73 -42.93 12.44 9.95
C ILE A 73 -43.05 11.01 9.39
N PRO A 74 -43.80 10.76 8.29
CA PRO A 74 -43.94 9.41 7.74
C PRO A 74 -42.62 8.83 7.23
N VAL A 75 -42.49 7.51 7.29
CA VAL A 75 -41.25 6.81 6.88
C VAL A 75 -41.05 6.93 5.38
N GLU A 76 -42.13 6.81 4.62
CA GLU A 76 -42.20 6.98 3.17
C GLU A 76 -41.81 8.39 2.71
N ASN A 77 -41.87 9.38 3.61
CA ASN A 77 -41.49 10.76 3.34
C ASN A 77 -40.05 11.08 3.76
N THR A 78 -39.27 10.07 4.13
CA THR A 78 -37.90 10.24 4.60
C THR A 78 -36.91 9.49 3.73
N VAL A 79 -35.85 10.16 3.27
CA VAL A 79 -34.75 9.53 2.51
C VAL A 79 -33.43 9.66 3.26
N ILE A 80 -32.70 8.55 3.38
CA ILE A 80 -31.32 8.55 3.89
C ILE A 80 -30.42 8.34 2.68
N THR A 81 -29.52 9.29 2.45
CA THR A 81 -28.69 9.34 1.25
C THR A 81 -27.23 9.05 1.57
N ASP A 82 -26.53 8.52 0.57
CA ASP A 82 -25.08 8.52 0.51
C ASP A 82 -24.58 9.63 -0.42
N ASN A 83 -23.28 9.96 -0.34
CA ASN A 83 -22.69 10.95 -1.23
C ASN A 83 -22.84 10.48 -2.69
N GLY A 84 -23.34 11.40 -3.54
CA GLY A 84 -23.60 11.13 -4.95
C GLY A 84 -25.03 10.72 -5.27
N ASP A 85 -25.87 10.39 -4.28
CA ASP A 85 -27.28 10.10 -4.54
C ASP A 85 -28.01 11.33 -5.07
N VAL A 86 -28.83 11.12 -6.10
CA VAL A 86 -29.73 12.13 -6.66
C VAL A 86 -31.10 11.93 -6.04
N VAL A 87 -31.55 12.92 -5.27
CA VAL A 87 -32.90 12.95 -4.70
C VAL A 87 -33.81 13.74 -5.61
N GLU A 88 -34.84 13.09 -6.16
CA GLU A 88 -35.95 13.76 -6.82
C GLU A 88 -36.99 14.15 -5.76
N LEU A 89 -37.39 15.41 -5.80
CA LEU A 89 -38.40 15.99 -4.92
C LEU A 89 -39.47 16.64 -5.78
N SER A 90 -40.71 16.18 -5.60
CA SER A 90 -41.89 16.78 -6.19
C SER A 90 -42.80 17.34 -5.10
N GLU A 91 -43.95 17.90 -5.48
CA GLU A 91 -44.97 18.30 -4.52
C GLU A 91 -45.42 17.11 -3.66
N ASP A 92 -45.50 15.90 -4.23
CA ASP A 92 -46.14 14.72 -3.61
C ASP A 92 -45.22 13.54 -3.34
N SER A 93 -43.96 13.58 -3.77
CA SER A 93 -43.02 12.48 -3.57
C SER A 93 -41.60 12.96 -3.29
N ILE A 94 -40.86 12.11 -2.55
CA ILE A 94 -39.42 12.18 -2.42
C ILE A 94 -38.84 10.79 -2.70
N SER A 95 -37.82 10.70 -3.53
CA SER A 95 -37.18 9.41 -3.84
C SER A 95 -35.75 9.60 -4.31
N ILE A 96 -34.94 8.55 -4.18
CA ILE A 96 -33.60 8.50 -4.78
C ILE A 96 -33.77 7.93 -6.19
N THR A 97 -33.40 8.70 -7.21
CA THR A 97 -33.68 8.37 -8.62
C THR A 97 -32.44 8.07 -9.46
N GLY A 98 -31.26 8.32 -8.90
CA GLY A 98 -30.01 8.05 -9.59
C GLY A 98 -28.81 8.36 -8.71
N ASN A 99 -27.65 8.33 -9.34
CA ASN A 99 -26.38 8.62 -8.70
C ASN A 99 -25.51 9.42 -9.67
N VAL A 100 -24.74 10.37 -9.14
CA VAL A 100 -23.74 11.13 -9.87
C VAL A 100 -22.34 10.74 -9.40
N PRO A 101 -21.31 10.85 -10.26
CA PRO A 101 -19.94 10.60 -9.86
C PRO A 101 -19.59 11.44 -8.63
N SER A 102 -19.23 10.74 -7.56
CA SER A 102 -18.79 11.34 -6.30
C SER A 102 -17.68 10.48 -5.70
N GLY A 103 -16.91 11.06 -4.79
CA GLY A 103 -15.79 10.36 -4.18
C GLY A 103 -14.95 11.26 -3.30
N ILE A 104 -13.86 10.69 -2.80
CA ILE A 104 -12.89 11.39 -1.97
C ILE A 104 -11.68 11.70 -2.86
N GLU A 105 -11.32 12.97 -2.97
CA GLU A 105 -10.02 13.37 -3.48
C GLU A 105 -9.10 13.71 -2.32
N LEU A 106 -7.96 13.03 -2.26
CA LEU A 106 -6.97 13.27 -1.23
C LEU A 106 -6.02 14.37 -1.69
N VAL A 107 -5.69 15.30 -0.79
CA VAL A 107 -4.77 16.40 -1.07
C VAL A 107 -3.59 16.35 -0.10
N ASP A 108 -2.38 16.37 -0.64
CA ASP A 108 -1.12 16.54 0.10
C ASP A 108 -0.43 17.82 -0.38
N ARG A 109 0.70 18.20 0.23
CA ARG A 109 1.42 19.46 -0.05
C ARG A 109 1.74 19.69 -1.52
N THR A 110 1.86 18.63 -2.31
CA THR A 110 2.22 18.64 -3.73
C THR A 110 1.02 18.54 -4.67
N GLY A 111 -0.21 18.48 -4.15
CA GLY A 111 -1.44 18.37 -4.94
C GLY A 111 -2.28 17.13 -4.63
N ILE A 112 -3.08 16.71 -5.61
CA ILE A 112 -3.98 15.56 -5.51
C ILE A 112 -3.16 14.27 -5.41
N VAL A 113 -3.51 13.41 -4.45
CA VAL A 113 -2.87 12.12 -4.21
C VAL A 113 -3.84 11.01 -4.57
N HIS A 114 -3.35 10.05 -5.36
CA HIS A 114 -4.10 8.85 -5.72
C HIS A 114 -4.08 7.80 -4.60
N ASP A 115 -5.15 7.02 -4.50
CA ASP A 115 -5.33 5.99 -3.45
C ASP A 115 -4.24 4.92 -3.42
N ASN A 116 -3.61 4.62 -4.56
CA ASN A 116 -2.49 3.67 -4.63
C ASN A 116 -1.30 4.14 -3.79
N VAL A 117 -0.98 5.43 -3.82
CA VAL A 117 0.10 6.02 -3.02
C VAL A 117 -0.19 5.87 -1.52
N MET A 118 -1.45 6.03 -1.11
CA MET A 118 -1.83 5.83 0.29
C MET A 118 -1.72 4.37 0.72
N LYS A 119 -2.12 3.42 -0.14
CA LYS A 119 -1.94 1.98 0.12
C LYS A 119 -0.46 1.62 0.24
N GLU A 120 0.40 2.16 -0.62
CA GLU A 120 1.85 1.97 -0.54
C GLU A 120 2.43 2.54 0.76
N ARG A 121 2.04 3.76 1.15
CA ARG A 121 2.45 4.37 2.43
C ARG A 121 2.01 3.53 3.63
N GLN A 122 0.79 3.00 3.62
CA GLN A 122 0.29 2.11 4.68
C GLN A 122 1.07 0.81 4.75
N GLN A 123 1.36 0.18 3.60
CA GLN A 123 2.16 -1.05 3.56
C GLN A 123 3.58 -0.80 4.08
N LEU A 124 4.23 0.29 3.65
CA LEU A 124 5.57 0.66 4.13
C LEU A 124 5.59 0.95 5.64
N ALA A 125 4.56 1.62 6.16
CA ALA A 125 4.45 1.91 7.59
C ALA A 125 4.17 0.65 8.44
N GLY A 126 3.40 -0.31 7.91
CA GLY A 126 3.00 -1.51 8.61
C GLY A 126 4.02 -2.66 8.54
N ASP A 127 4.52 -2.96 7.34
CA ASP A 127 5.33 -4.14 7.07
C ASP A 127 6.80 -3.83 6.75
N GLY A 128 7.14 -2.56 6.45
CA GLY A 128 8.48 -2.15 6.04
C GLY A 128 8.86 -2.53 4.60
N VAL A 129 10.15 -2.41 4.29
CA VAL A 129 10.72 -2.69 2.96
C VAL A 129 11.96 -3.58 3.06
N VAL A 130 12.05 -4.52 2.13
CA VAL A 130 13.23 -5.37 1.88
C VAL A 130 13.80 -5.01 0.53
N THR A 131 15.07 -4.61 0.49
CA THR A 131 15.80 -4.40 -0.75
C THR A 131 16.78 -5.55 -0.95
N VAL A 132 16.76 -6.18 -2.12
CA VAL A 132 17.72 -7.22 -2.51
C VAL A 132 18.40 -6.78 -3.80
N ALA A 133 19.71 -6.67 -3.80
CA ALA A 133 20.51 -6.40 -4.98
C ALA A 133 21.34 -7.65 -5.34
N ALA A 134 21.26 -8.09 -6.60
CA ALA A 134 22.03 -9.23 -7.10
C ALA A 134 22.61 -8.93 -8.48
N ALA A 135 23.78 -9.50 -8.77
CA ALA A 135 24.43 -9.40 -10.07
C ALA A 135 24.58 -10.81 -10.67
N ILE A 136 24.15 -10.99 -11.92
CA ILE A 136 24.14 -12.29 -12.60
C ILE A 136 24.97 -12.20 -13.88
N SER A 137 25.79 -13.20 -14.13
CA SER A 137 26.65 -13.32 -15.30
C SER A 137 25.93 -13.89 -16.53
N TRP A 138 26.57 -13.82 -17.69
CA TRP A 138 26.08 -14.43 -18.93
C TRP A 138 26.00 -15.96 -18.89
N ASP A 139 26.69 -16.63 -17.96
CA ASP A 139 26.60 -18.08 -17.76
C ASP A 139 25.59 -18.49 -16.69
N GLY A 140 24.73 -17.56 -16.24
CA GLY A 140 23.64 -17.85 -15.31
C GLY A 140 24.09 -18.10 -13.89
N LYS A 141 25.18 -17.44 -13.46
CA LYS A 141 25.70 -17.53 -12.09
C LYS A 141 25.66 -16.20 -11.40
N LEU A 142 25.57 -16.24 -10.07
CA LEU A 142 25.77 -15.05 -9.25
C LEU A 142 27.23 -14.60 -9.35
N LEU A 143 27.44 -13.35 -9.74
CA LEU A 143 28.77 -12.73 -9.79
C LEU A 143 29.31 -12.39 -8.39
N ALA A 144 28.39 -12.05 -7.49
CA ALA A 144 28.69 -11.71 -6.11
C ALA A 144 27.55 -12.15 -5.19
N LYS A 145 27.83 -12.16 -3.88
CA LYS A 145 26.80 -12.38 -2.87
C LYS A 145 25.76 -11.24 -2.94
N PRO A 146 24.46 -11.54 -3.01
CA PRO A 146 23.42 -10.52 -2.97
C PRO A 146 23.50 -9.70 -1.69
N GLU A 147 23.28 -8.40 -1.84
CA GLU A 147 23.17 -7.46 -0.73
C GLU A 147 21.69 -7.33 -0.32
N ILE A 148 21.44 -7.35 0.99
CA ILE A 148 20.08 -7.32 1.55
C ILE A 148 20.00 -6.22 2.58
N HIS A 149 19.04 -5.32 2.40
CA HIS A 149 18.72 -4.28 3.36
C HIS A 149 17.28 -4.42 3.85
N LEU A 150 17.12 -4.40 5.17
CA LEU A 150 15.83 -4.42 5.85
C LEU A 150 15.60 -3.04 6.47
N ARG A 151 14.48 -2.39 6.16
CA ARG A 151 14.08 -1.13 6.81
C ARG A 151 12.65 -1.22 7.32
N GLY A 152 12.46 -1.02 8.61
CA GLY A 152 11.15 -1.14 9.25
C GLY A 152 10.59 -2.58 9.26
N VAL A 153 11.43 -3.57 8.96
CA VAL A 153 11.05 -4.99 8.93
C VAL A 153 11.58 -5.66 10.18
N VAL A 154 10.69 -6.28 10.94
CA VAL A 154 11.08 -7.15 12.07
C VAL A 154 11.30 -8.56 11.52
N SER A 155 12.50 -9.10 11.74
CA SER A 155 12.85 -10.47 11.34
C SER A 155 13.11 -11.32 12.59
N PRO A 156 12.49 -12.51 12.71
CA PRO A 156 12.87 -13.47 13.75
C PRO A 156 14.18 -14.20 13.45
N LEU A 157 14.69 -14.07 12.21
CA LEU A 157 15.91 -14.72 11.73
C LEU A 157 17.09 -13.76 11.79
N GLU A 158 18.28 -14.29 12.04
CA GLU A 158 19.52 -13.58 11.83
C GLU A 158 19.72 -13.19 10.36
N THR A 159 20.30 -12.01 10.13
CA THR A 159 20.56 -11.49 8.78
C THR A 159 21.42 -12.44 7.94
N SER A 160 22.37 -13.14 8.57
CA SER A 160 23.24 -14.14 7.94
C SER A 160 22.44 -15.30 7.33
N LEU A 161 21.48 -15.83 8.09
CA LEU A 161 20.61 -16.94 7.66
C LEU A 161 19.67 -16.49 6.55
N LEU A 162 19.08 -15.29 6.68
CA LEU A 162 18.26 -14.71 5.61
C LEU A 162 19.05 -14.57 4.31
N GLN A 163 20.30 -14.11 4.39
CA GLN A 163 21.19 -13.98 3.24
C GLN A 163 21.47 -15.33 2.58
N GLN A 164 21.73 -16.37 3.37
CA GLN A 164 21.92 -17.73 2.85
C GLN A 164 20.66 -18.26 2.15
N LEU A 165 19.47 -18.01 2.71
CA LEU A 165 18.21 -18.43 2.11
C LEU A 165 17.94 -17.71 0.78
N VAL A 166 18.25 -16.42 0.71
CA VAL A 166 18.14 -15.63 -0.53
C VAL A 166 19.11 -16.13 -1.60
N ILE A 167 20.39 -16.33 -1.25
CA ILE A 167 21.40 -16.92 -2.16
C ILE A 167 20.89 -18.25 -2.72
N LYS A 168 20.54 -19.18 -1.82
CA LYS A 168 20.06 -20.51 -2.19
C LYS A 168 18.82 -20.45 -3.07
N ARG A 169 17.92 -19.48 -2.85
CA ARG A 169 16.73 -19.32 -3.69
C ARG A 169 17.08 -18.83 -5.09
N ILE A 170 17.94 -17.82 -5.20
CA ILE A 170 18.38 -17.29 -6.51
C ILE A 170 19.15 -18.35 -7.29
N GLU A 171 20.12 -19.01 -6.66
CA GLU A 171 20.90 -20.09 -7.28
C GLU A 171 20.02 -21.22 -7.77
N ARG A 172 18.99 -21.61 -7.00
CA ARG A 172 18.01 -22.61 -7.42
C ARG A 172 17.18 -22.16 -8.62
N THR A 173 16.72 -20.91 -8.62
CA THR A 173 15.96 -20.37 -9.77
C THR A 173 16.84 -20.36 -11.03
N LEU A 174 18.13 -20.03 -10.88
CA LEU A 174 19.08 -20.10 -11.98
C LEU A 174 19.34 -21.55 -12.42
N SER A 175 19.62 -22.48 -11.52
CA SER A 175 19.89 -23.88 -11.89
C SER A 175 18.70 -24.56 -12.57
N ASP A 176 17.50 -24.33 -12.05
CA ASP A 176 16.31 -25.07 -12.45
C ASP A 176 15.69 -24.50 -13.74
N ARG A 177 15.92 -23.20 -14.03
CA ARG A 177 15.16 -22.46 -15.06
C ARG A 177 16.00 -21.58 -15.98
N TRP A 178 17.33 -21.61 -15.90
CA TRP A 178 18.18 -20.80 -16.79
C TRP A 178 17.86 -21.00 -18.28
N SER A 179 17.64 -22.25 -18.69
CA SER A 179 17.29 -22.61 -20.06
C SER A 179 15.97 -22.02 -20.55
N ASP A 180 15.04 -21.69 -19.64
CA ASP A 180 13.77 -21.05 -20.01
C ASP A 180 13.99 -19.60 -20.48
N PHE A 181 15.06 -18.96 -20.01
CA PHE A 181 15.38 -17.55 -20.25
C PHE A 181 16.51 -17.35 -21.26
N ASP A 182 17.36 -18.36 -21.45
CA ASP A 182 18.37 -18.39 -22.49
C ASP A 182 17.71 -18.68 -23.86
N LYS A 183 17.40 -17.62 -24.61
CA LYS A 183 16.82 -17.72 -25.96
C LYS A 183 17.89 -17.91 -27.03
N SER A 184 19.15 -18.21 -26.65
CA SER A 184 20.21 -18.38 -27.62
C SER A 184 19.93 -19.56 -28.55
N LEU A 185 19.66 -19.22 -29.81
CA LEU A 185 19.63 -20.20 -30.91
C LEU A 185 21.07 -20.42 -31.39
N THR A 186 21.39 -21.67 -31.72
CA THR A 186 22.70 -22.05 -32.27
C THR A 186 23.10 -21.14 -33.44
N GLY A 187 24.10 -20.27 -33.23
CA GLY A 187 24.68 -19.41 -34.27
C GLY A 187 24.37 -17.91 -34.19
N LYS A 188 23.57 -17.44 -33.21
CA LYS A 188 23.30 -16.01 -32.97
C LYS A 188 23.90 -15.50 -31.64
N PRO A 189 24.05 -14.17 -31.45
CA PRO A 189 24.46 -13.62 -30.15
C PRO A 189 23.51 -14.07 -29.04
N THR A 190 24.07 -14.28 -27.84
CA THR A 190 23.34 -14.72 -26.65
C THR A 190 22.25 -13.69 -26.32
N GLU A 191 20.99 -14.09 -26.42
CA GLU A 191 19.84 -13.26 -26.10
C GLU A 191 19.16 -13.85 -24.86
N ILE A 192 19.31 -13.17 -23.71
CA ILE A 192 18.76 -13.60 -22.44
C ILE A 192 17.56 -12.71 -22.10
N ASP A 193 16.46 -13.33 -21.70
CA ASP A 193 15.28 -12.64 -21.18
C ASP A 193 15.50 -12.18 -19.73
N TRP A 194 16.29 -11.12 -19.57
CA TRP A 194 16.63 -10.56 -18.26
C TRP A 194 15.41 -10.05 -17.49
N GLU A 195 14.41 -9.48 -18.18
CA GLU A 195 13.18 -8.99 -17.55
C GLU A 195 12.35 -10.15 -17.00
N GLY A 196 12.20 -11.22 -17.78
CA GLY A 196 11.52 -12.45 -17.35
C GLY A 196 12.23 -13.09 -16.15
N LEU A 197 13.55 -13.17 -16.20
CA LEU A 197 14.37 -13.69 -15.11
C LEU A 197 14.23 -12.83 -13.84
N GLN A 198 14.28 -11.50 -13.97
CA GLN A 198 14.10 -10.58 -12.86
C GLN A 198 12.73 -10.76 -12.19
N LYS A 199 11.65 -10.81 -13.00
CA LYS A 199 10.27 -11.03 -12.49
C LYS A 199 10.14 -12.37 -11.77
N GLN A 200 10.75 -13.42 -12.31
CA GLN A 200 10.71 -14.75 -11.70
C GLN A 200 11.44 -14.78 -10.35
N ILE A 201 12.68 -14.25 -10.30
CA ILE A 201 13.46 -14.17 -9.06
C ILE A 201 12.72 -13.30 -8.04
N GLN A 202 12.18 -12.15 -8.45
CA GLN A 202 11.41 -11.26 -7.56
C GLN A 202 10.20 -11.98 -6.97
N ALA A 203 9.43 -12.74 -7.76
CA ALA A 203 8.30 -13.51 -7.27
C ALA A 203 8.71 -14.60 -6.27
N ASP A 204 9.85 -15.25 -6.52
CA ASP A 204 10.44 -16.26 -5.64
C ASP A 204 10.91 -15.69 -4.31
N LEU A 205 11.60 -14.55 -4.34
CA LEU A 205 12.04 -13.82 -3.16
C LEU A 205 10.85 -13.25 -2.38
N GLN A 206 9.79 -12.79 -3.06
CA GLN A 206 8.58 -12.30 -2.38
C GLN A 206 7.87 -13.42 -1.62
N ARG A 207 7.83 -14.64 -2.18
CA ARG A 207 7.30 -15.82 -1.48
C ARG A 207 8.17 -16.20 -0.28
N LEU A 208 9.50 -16.16 -0.43
CA LEU A 208 10.44 -16.43 0.66
C LEU A 208 10.25 -15.41 1.79
N ALA A 209 10.26 -14.11 1.48
CA ALA A 209 10.11 -13.03 2.44
C ALA A 209 8.82 -13.17 3.26
N ARG A 210 7.67 -13.44 2.61
CA ARG A 210 6.39 -13.66 3.31
C ARG A 210 6.42 -14.85 4.26
N ARG A 211 7.11 -15.93 3.88
CA ARG A 211 7.18 -17.15 4.69
C ARG A 211 8.09 -16.96 5.91
N GLU A 212 9.26 -16.37 5.69
CA GLU A 212 10.31 -16.27 6.70
C GLU A 212 10.11 -15.09 7.66
N LEU A 213 9.62 -13.95 7.18
CA LEU A 213 9.50 -12.71 7.96
C LEU A 213 8.16 -12.58 8.69
N ARG A 214 7.19 -13.46 8.42
CA ARG A 214 5.82 -13.43 8.98
C ARG A 214 5.07 -12.09 8.77
N SER A 215 5.56 -11.26 7.86
CA SER A 215 4.99 -9.98 7.43
C SER A 215 4.96 -9.92 5.90
N ARG A 216 4.40 -8.84 5.33
CA ARG A 216 4.31 -8.66 3.87
C ARG A 216 5.08 -7.41 3.41
N PRO A 217 6.40 -7.35 3.65
CA PRO A 217 7.16 -6.16 3.30
C PRO A 217 7.14 -5.93 1.79
N LEU A 218 7.32 -4.67 1.41
CA LEU A 218 7.57 -4.33 0.02
C LEU A 218 8.95 -4.89 -0.38
N LEU A 219 9.02 -5.70 -1.43
CA LEU A 219 10.29 -6.19 -1.97
C LEU A 219 10.71 -5.35 -3.16
N VAL A 220 11.87 -4.72 -3.04
CA VAL A 220 12.57 -4.03 -4.13
C VAL A 220 13.72 -4.92 -4.56
N PHE A 221 13.62 -5.54 -5.74
CA PHE A 221 14.66 -6.40 -6.30
C PHE A 221 15.39 -5.67 -7.43
N LEU A 222 16.69 -5.45 -7.23
CA LEU A 222 17.59 -4.84 -8.20
C LEU A 222 18.47 -5.94 -8.81
N LEU A 223 18.28 -6.18 -10.10
CA LEU A 223 19.11 -7.12 -10.85
C LEU A 223 20.10 -6.32 -11.71
N GLN A 224 21.39 -6.50 -11.45
CA GLN A 224 22.44 -6.01 -12.32
C GLN A 224 22.74 -7.06 -13.39
N THR A 225 22.52 -6.70 -14.65
CA THR A 225 22.86 -7.51 -15.81
C THR A 225 24.20 -7.04 -16.39
N PRO A 226 24.98 -7.92 -17.04
CA PRO A 226 26.27 -7.52 -17.60
C PRO A 226 26.08 -6.71 -18.89
N GLU A 227 26.96 -5.73 -19.15
CA GLU A 227 26.81 -4.77 -20.26
C GLU A 227 27.13 -5.35 -21.65
N GLU A 228 28.08 -6.29 -21.75
CA GLU A 228 28.51 -6.86 -23.04
C GLU A 228 28.55 -8.40 -23.01
N PRO A 229 28.05 -9.10 -24.05
CA PRO A 229 28.17 -10.55 -24.15
C PRO A 229 29.65 -10.96 -24.27
N PRO A 230 30.05 -12.09 -23.67
CA PRO A 230 31.43 -12.53 -23.71
C PRO A 230 31.88 -12.72 -25.16
N VAL A 231 32.90 -11.95 -25.58
CA VAL A 231 33.55 -12.13 -26.88
C VAL A 231 34.17 -13.53 -26.91
N LYS A 232 33.70 -14.41 -27.81
CA LYS A 232 34.30 -15.72 -28.03
C LYS A 232 35.74 -15.53 -28.53
N VAL A 233 36.72 -15.67 -27.65
CA VAL A 233 38.13 -15.70 -28.03
C VAL A 233 38.37 -16.99 -28.82
N THR A 234 38.37 -16.90 -30.14
CA THR A 234 38.80 -17.99 -31.02
C THR A 234 40.31 -18.16 -30.86
N GLY A 235 40.71 -19.09 -29.98
CA GLY A 235 42.11 -19.48 -29.84
C GLY A 235 42.64 -20.03 -31.16
N THR A 236 43.39 -19.22 -31.90
CA THR A 236 44.20 -19.70 -33.01
C THR A 236 45.32 -20.56 -32.43
N ARG A 237 45.17 -21.88 -32.55
CA ARG A 237 46.25 -22.86 -32.33
C ARG A 237 47.43 -22.48 -33.23
N ARG A 238 48.43 -21.82 -32.65
CA ARG A 238 49.70 -21.53 -33.33
C ARG A 238 50.43 -22.85 -33.56
N ARG A 239 50.31 -23.43 -34.75
CA ARG A 239 51.15 -24.55 -35.20
C ARG A 239 52.61 -24.08 -35.17
N ARG A 240 53.45 -24.75 -34.38
CA ARG A 240 54.92 -24.63 -34.47
C ARG A 240 55.35 -25.14 -35.84
N SER A 241 55.87 -24.26 -36.70
CA SER A 241 56.67 -24.66 -37.85
C SER A 241 58.14 -24.64 -37.46
N THR A 242 58.80 -25.79 -37.65
CA THR A 242 60.24 -25.96 -37.56
C THR A 242 60.93 -25.24 -38.72
N ALA A 243 61.82 -24.30 -38.42
CA ALA A 243 62.74 -23.73 -39.41
C ALA A 243 64.07 -24.49 -39.37
N LYS A 244 64.46 -25.00 -40.55
CA LYS A 244 65.74 -25.66 -40.84
C LYS A 244 66.89 -24.65 -40.79
N VAL A 245 68.03 -25.14 -40.30
CA VAL A 245 69.37 -24.55 -40.41
C VAL A 245 69.84 -24.60 -41.87
N ALA A 246 70.45 -23.53 -42.36
CA ALA A 246 71.41 -23.58 -43.45
C ALA A 246 72.46 -22.45 -43.31
N SER A 247 73.68 -22.85 -43.66
CA SER A 247 75.02 -22.28 -43.50
C SER A 247 75.25 -20.82 -43.82
#